data_AF-A0A401S5I8-F1
#
_entry.id   AF-A0A401S5I8-F1
#
_cell.length_a   1.000
_cell.length_b   1.000
_cell.length_c   1.000
_cell.angle_alpha   90.00
_cell.angle_beta   90.00
_cell.angle_gamma   90.00
#
_symmetry.space_group_name_H-M   'P 1'
#
loop_
_entity.id
_entity.type
_entity.pdbx_description
1 polymer ?
#
loop_
_entity_poly.entity_id
_entity_poly.type
_entity_poly.pdbx_seq_one_letter_code
_entity_poly.pdbx_strand_id
1 'polypeptide(L)'
;MRVCSGDADWVMCEGVCLSSQLADAQNLPNLKQLLQSGINPQKKTLELLSWACLSKNLTIKSLGKKGYEEIQELTGFTTPSAATPDYLFEIVYCDQMNAKFEETKGDRDLIYAFHGSRLENFYSIIHCGLQCHLNKTSLFGEGTYLTSDLSLALLYSPHGNGWHQSILGPVLSCVAVCEIIDHPDVKCQVKGKDAGGIDRRRARVRNSEGGDVPQKYFVVTNNQLLRVKYLLIYSEKLHRRRPTKQPSWISRHSFIVMMMLYLLLLIAIGACNSPTFQYYWNRFLESKR
;
A
#
# COMPACT_ATOMS: atom_id res chain seq x y z
N MET A 1 18.67 15.97 16.29
CA MET A 1 18.10 14.93 17.18
C MET A 1 17.87 15.56 18.56
N ARG A 2 16.64 15.96 18.86
CA ARG A 2 16.22 16.29 20.23
C ARG A 2 14.86 15.64 20.43
N VAL A 3 14.77 14.82 21.45
CA VAL A 3 13.51 14.31 22.00
C VAL A 3 13.00 15.38 22.95
N CYS A 4 11.73 15.76 22.84
CA CYS A 4 11.02 16.47 23.89
C CYS A 4 9.80 15.65 24.30
N SER A 5 9.79 15.28 25.59
CA SER A 5 8.66 14.75 26.32
C SER A 5 7.69 15.87 26.69
N GLY A 6 6.42 15.50 26.86
CA GLY A 6 5.51 16.21 27.77
C GLY A 6 4.62 17.25 27.11
N ASP A 7 3.32 16.97 27.22
CA ASP A 7 2.19 17.88 27.26
C ASP A 7 1.84 18.69 25.99
N ALA A 8 0.77 18.19 25.36
CA ALA A 8 -0.31 18.96 24.73
C ALA A 8 0.05 20.35 24.18
N ASP A 9 0.86 20.39 23.14
CA ASP A 9 0.88 21.51 22.21
C ASP A 9 1.00 20.97 20.78
N TRP A 10 0.04 21.37 19.94
CA TRP A 10 0.07 21.13 18.50
C TRP A 10 1.19 21.99 17.91
N VAL A 11 2.43 21.51 18.01
CA VAL A 11 3.56 22.14 17.34
C VAL A 11 3.42 21.83 15.86
N MET A 12 3.07 22.87 15.11
CA MET A 12 3.33 23.04 13.69
C MET A 12 4.76 22.58 13.37
N CYS A 13 4.92 21.32 13.01
CA CYS A 13 6.13 20.84 12.38
C CYS A 13 6.21 21.48 10.98
N GLU A 14 7.09 22.45 10.83
CA GLU A 14 7.63 22.96 9.57
C GLU A 14 6.58 23.31 8.50
N GLY A 15 5.95 24.48 8.60
CA GLY A 15 5.53 25.32 7.46
C GLY A 15 4.58 24.76 6.39
N VAL A 16 4.17 23.49 6.46
CA VAL A 16 3.28 22.85 5.49
C VAL A 16 1.90 22.77 6.10
N CYS A 17 0.99 23.62 5.64
CA CYS A 17 -0.40 23.59 6.06
C CYS A 17 -1.13 22.44 5.34
N LEU A 18 -1.04 21.22 5.89
CA LEU A 18 -1.69 20.02 5.31
C LEU A 18 -3.19 20.21 5.06
N SER A 19 -3.88 20.97 5.91
CA SER A 19 -5.32 21.24 5.75
C SER A 19 -5.62 22.06 4.50
N SER A 20 -4.77 23.04 4.17
CA SER A 20 -4.92 23.84 2.94
C SER A 20 -4.67 22.99 1.68
N GLN A 21 -3.64 22.15 1.69
CA GLN A 21 -3.33 21.25 0.58
C GLN A 21 -4.42 20.19 0.37
N LEU A 22 -5.00 19.67 1.46
CA LEU A 22 -6.11 18.73 1.39
C LEU A 22 -7.36 19.38 0.79
N ALA A 23 -7.68 20.61 1.17
CA ALA A 23 -8.81 21.35 0.63
C ALA A 23 -8.63 21.62 -0.87
N ASP A 24 -7.44 22.05 -1.28
CA ASP A 24 -7.11 22.28 -2.69
C ASP A 24 -7.16 20.96 -3.50
N ALA A 25 -6.69 19.84 -2.90
CA ALA A 25 -6.75 18.50 -3.49
C ALA A 25 -8.17 17.95 -3.65
N GLN A 26 -9.08 18.24 -2.72
CA GLN A 26 -10.48 17.80 -2.78
C GLN A 26 -11.27 18.53 -3.88
N ASN A 27 -10.88 19.76 -4.19
CA ASN A 27 -11.54 20.59 -5.20
C ASN A 27 -10.99 20.36 -6.63
N LEU A 28 -10.01 19.48 -6.81
CA LEU A 28 -9.41 19.18 -8.11
C LEU A 28 -10.44 18.53 -9.05
N PRO A 29 -10.78 19.18 -10.19
CA PRO A 29 -11.67 18.61 -11.20
C PRO A 29 -10.95 17.49 -11.96
N ASN A 30 -11.71 16.61 -12.60
CA ASN A 30 -11.13 15.54 -13.40
C ASN A 30 -10.28 16.12 -14.55
N LEU A 31 -9.21 15.42 -14.93
CA LEU A 31 -8.26 15.93 -15.93
C LEU A 31 -8.90 16.18 -17.31
N LYS A 32 -9.95 15.43 -17.69
CA LYS A 32 -10.65 15.67 -18.95
C LYS A 32 -11.40 16.99 -18.94
N GLN A 33 -12.11 17.29 -17.86
CA GLN A 33 -12.81 18.55 -17.63
C GLN A 33 -11.82 19.70 -17.57
N LEU A 34 -10.68 19.52 -16.90
CA LEU A 34 -9.63 20.53 -16.86
C LEU A 34 -9.12 20.90 -18.26
N LEU A 35 -8.89 19.89 -19.12
CA LEU A 35 -8.39 20.10 -20.49
C LEU A 35 -9.46 20.61 -21.46
N GLN A 36 -10.73 20.21 -21.28
CA GLN A 36 -11.82 20.50 -22.22
C GLN A 36 -12.61 21.77 -21.87
N SER A 37 -12.56 22.22 -20.62
CA SER A 37 -13.51 23.24 -20.13
C SER A 37 -13.38 24.61 -20.80
N GLY A 38 -12.26 24.93 -21.48
CA GLY A 38 -12.00 26.28 -22.01
C GLY A 38 -11.96 27.37 -20.93
N ILE A 39 -12.18 27.00 -19.65
CA ILE A 39 -12.14 27.84 -18.47
C ILE A 39 -10.70 27.80 -17.98
N ASN A 40 -10.09 28.98 -17.80
CA ASN A 40 -8.74 29.08 -17.28
C ASN A 40 -8.72 28.49 -15.86
N PRO A 41 -7.98 27.38 -15.61
CA PRO A 41 -7.99 26.77 -14.31
C PRO A 41 -7.41 27.72 -13.26
N GLN A 42 -7.87 27.60 -12.02
CA GLN A 42 -7.34 28.39 -10.92
C GLN A 42 -5.82 28.17 -10.83
N LYS A 43 -5.06 29.27 -10.67
CA LYS A 43 -3.59 29.25 -10.63
C LYS A 43 -3.04 28.19 -9.65
N LYS A 44 -3.65 28.08 -8.46
CA LYS A 44 -3.28 27.09 -7.45
C LYS A 44 -3.45 25.63 -7.92
N THR A 45 -4.51 25.34 -8.67
CA THR A 45 -4.75 24.00 -9.24
C THR A 45 -3.68 23.64 -10.25
N LEU A 46 -3.30 24.60 -11.10
CA LEU A 46 -2.20 24.41 -12.07
C LEU A 46 -0.85 24.25 -11.37
N GLU A 47 -0.57 25.04 -10.34
CA GLU A 47 0.65 24.92 -9.54
C GLU A 47 0.74 23.53 -8.88
N LEU A 48 -0.34 23.06 -8.26
CA LEU A 48 -0.39 21.74 -7.63
C LEU A 48 -0.21 20.59 -8.64
N LEU A 49 -0.91 20.64 -9.77
CA LEU A 49 -0.76 19.65 -10.84
C LEU A 49 0.62 19.71 -11.47
N SER A 50 1.17 20.90 -11.66
CA SER A 50 2.52 21.08 -12.17
C SER A 50 3.52 20.43 -11.22
N TRP A 51 3.42 20.69 -9.91
CA TRP A 51 4.29 20.08 -8.91
C TRP A 51 4.16 18.55 -8.87
N ALA A 52 2.93 18.03 -8.95
CA ALA A 52 2.67 16.59 -8.90
C ALA A 52 3.12 15.84 -10.17
N CYS A 53 3.02 16.47 -11.34
CA CYS A 53 3.32 15.83 -12.63
C CYS A 53 4.73 16.14 -13.15
N LEU A 54 5.34 17.27 -12.79
CA LEU A 54 6.69 17.62 -13.21
C LEU A 54 7.71 16.98 -12.28
N SER A 55 8.18 15.80 -12.68
CA SER A 55 9.44 15.27 -12.18
C SER A 55 10.53 15.45 -13.23
N LYS A 56 11.68 15.99 -12.81
CA LYS A 56 12.88 16.08 -13.66
C LYS A 56 13.59 14.73 -13.81
N ASN A 57 13.32 13.80 -12.89
CA ASN A 57 14.09 12.58 -12.71
C ASN A 57 13.45 11.37 -13.39
N LEU A 58 12.13 11.39 -13.55
CA LEU A 58 11.39 10.27 -14.13
C LEU A 58 10.12 10.75 -14.82
N THR A 59 9.63 9.93 -15.74
CA THR A 59 8.31 10.06 -16.37
C THR A 59 7.59 8.73 -16.29
N ILE A 60 6.27 8.76 -16.22
CA ILE A 60 5.43 7.56 -16.14
C ILE A 60 4.68 7.43 -17.46
N LYS A 61 4.84 6.29 -18.13
CA LYS A 61 4.17 5.99 -19.41
C LYS A 61 3.17 4.86 -19.23
N SER A 62 2.00 4.98 -19.84
CA SER A 62 1.02 3.88 -19.89
C SER A 62 1.47 2.81 -20.88
N LEU A 63 1.36 1.55 -20.47
CA LEU A 63 1.67 0.39 -21.30
C LEU A 63 0.40 -0.39 -21.63
N GLY A 64 0.40 -1.00 -22.82
CA GLY A 64 -0.66 -1.89 -23.28
C GLY A 64 -0.43 -3.35 -22.88
N LYS A 65 -1.27 -4.24 -23.41
CA LYS A 65 -1.23 -5.69 -23.14
C LYS A 65 0.13 -6.34 -23.45
N LYS A 66 0.80 -5.91 -24.52
CA LYS A 66 2.14 -6.40 -24.89
C LYS A 66 3.17 -6.20 -23.77
N GLY A 67 3.09 -5.08 -23.06
CA GLY A 67 3.99 -4.82 -21.94
C GLY A 67 3.74 -5.74 -20.76
N TYR A 68 2.51 -6.25 -20.59
CA TYR A 68 2.21 -7.23 -19.55
C TYR A 68 2.79 -8.61 -19.90
N GLU A 69 2.72 -9.01 -21.18
CA GLU A 69 3.34 -10.25 -21.68
C GLU A 69 4.87 -10.23 -21.47
N GLU A 70 5.52 -9.10 -21.74
CA GLU A 70 6.95 -8.90 -21.46
C GLU A 70 7.27 -9.05 -19.96
N ILE A 71 6.46 -8.44 -19.08
CA ILE A 71 6.64 -8.59 -17.63
C ILE A 71 6.50 -10.06 -17.22
N GLN A 72 5.53 -10.79 -17.77
CA GLN A 72 5.34 -12.23 -17.49
C GLN A 72 6.56 -13.06 -17.89
N GLU A 73 7.16 -12.76 -19.04
CA GLU A 73 8.38 -13.41 -19.51
C GLU A 73 9.58 -13.10 -18.60
N LEU A 74 9.81 -11.82 -18.30
CA LEU A 74 10.94 -11.34 -17.49
C LEU A 74 10.94 -11.87 -16.06
N THR A 75 9.76 -12.07 -15.49
CA THR A 75 9.58 -12.55 -14.11
C THR A 75 9.40 -14.08 -14.05
N GLY A 76 9.20 -14.73 -15.19
CA GLY A 76 8.98 -16.17 -15.29
C GLY A 76 7.70 -16.66 -14.63
N PHE A 77 6.73 -15.79 -14.30
CA PHE A 77 5.44 -16.23 -13.78
C PHE A 77 4.45 -16.49 -14.91
N THR A 78 3.98 -17.73 -14.97
CA THR A 78 2.88 -18.16 -15.85
C THR A 78 1.73 -18.63 -14.98
N THR A 79 1.11 -17.75 -14.19
CA THR A 79 -0.06 -18.13 -13.39
C THR A 79 -1.36 -17.82 -14.14
N PRO A 80 -2.20 -18.84 -14.44
CA PRO A 80 -3.54 -18.63 -15.01
C PRO A 80 -4.54 -17.98 -14.04
N SER A 81 -4.18 -17.86 -12.76
CA SER A 81 -5.09 -17.48 -11.66
C SER A 81 -4.81 -16.08 -11.08
N ALA A 82 -3.65 -15.48 -11.37
CA ALA A 82 -3.36 -14.13 -10.90
C ALA A 82 -4.23 -13.13 -11.66
N ALA A 83 -4.85 -12.18 -10.93
CA ALA A 83 -5.65 -11.15 -11.55
C ALA A 83 -4.78 -10.32 -12.52
N THR A 84 -5.25 -10.16 -13.76
CA THR A 84 -4.65 -9.24 -14.72
C THR A 84 -4.86 -7.80 -14.22
N PRO A 85 -3.83 -6.93 -14.24
CA PRO A 85 -4.00 -5.53 -13.87
C PRO A 85 -4.95 -4.83 -14.85
N ASP A 86 -5.74 -3.87 -14.34
CA ASP A 86 -6.59 -3.04 -15.20
C ASP A 86 -5.77 -1.97 -15.93
N TYR A 87 -4.69 -1.49 -15.31
CA TYR A 87 -3.77 -0.53 -15.90
C TYR A 87 -2.32 -0.91 -15.62
N LEU A 88 -1.46 -0.67 -16.60
CA LEU A 88 -0.03 -0.91 -16.52
C LEU A 88 0.72 0.37 -16.85
N PHE A 89 1.75 0.67 -16.07
CA PHE A 89 2.64 1.81 -16.29
C PHE A 89 4.11 1.40 -16.21
N GLU A 90 4.95 2.07 -17.00
CA GLU A 90 6.41 1.98 -16.95
C GLU A 90 6.96 3.30 -16.41
N ILE A 91 7.96 3.17 -15.53
CA ILE A 91 8.76 4.28 -15.05
C ILE A 91 9.99 4.41 -15.95
N VAL A 92 10.08 5.56 -16.61
CA VAL A 92 11.19 5.93 -17.49
C VAL A 92 12.02 6.98 -16.76
N TYR A 93 13.18 6.57 -16.27
CA TYR A 93 14.14 7.43 -15.59
C TYR A 93 14.92 8.30 -16.60
N CYS A 94 15.42 9.45 -16.15
CA CYS A 94 16.29 10.31 -16.96
C CYS A 94 17.64 9.65 -17.23
N ASP A 95 18.34 10.14 -18.25
CA ASP A 95 19.61 9.56 -18.73
C ASP A 95 20.67 9.48 -17.62
N GLN A 96 20.73 10.48 -16.73
CA GLN A 96 21.66 10.49 -15.61
C GLN A 96 21.40 9.33 -14.64
N MET A 97 20.14 9.06 -14.31
CA MET A 97 19.77 7.96 -13.41
C MET A 97 19.93 6.60 -14.09
N ASN A 98 19.64 6.52 -15.39
CA ASN A 98 19.89 5.31 -16.19
C ASN A 98 21.39 4.99 -16.24
N ALA A 99 22.24 5.96 -16.57
CA ALA A 99 23.68 5.78 -16.63
C ALA A 99 24.25 5.27 -15.30
N LYS A 100 23.81 5.85 -14.18
CA LYS A 100 24.23 5.40 -12.83
C LYS A 100 23.81 3.95 -12.53
N PHE A 101 22.62 3.56 -12.96
CA PHE A 101 22.13 2.19 -12.76
C PHE A 101 22.89 1.19 -13.64
N GLU A 102 23.12 1.52 -14.92
CA GLU A 102 23.91 0.68 -15.83
C GLU A 102 25.38 0.57 -15.39
N GLU A 103 25.98 1.64 -14.86
CA GLU A 103 27.32 1.60 -14.26
C GLU A 103 27.37 0.65 -13.05
N THR A 104 26.34 0.68 -12.19
CA THR A 104 26.24 -0.20 -11.01
C THR A 104 26.03 -1.66 -11.43
N LYS A 105 25.28 -1.87 -12.52
CA LYS A 105 25.01 -3.19 -13.10
C LYS A 105 26.28 -3.81 -13.68
N GLY A 106 27.03 -3.07 -14.50
CA GLY A 106 28.17 -3.61 -15.25
C GLY A 106 27.74 -4.81 -16.11
N ASP A 107 28.53 -5.89 -16.05
CA ASP A 107 28.28 -7.12 -16.83
C ASP A 107 27.29 -8.10 -16.14
N ARG A 108 26.57 -7.66 -15.10
CA ARG A 108 25.67 -8.53 -14.33
C ARG A 108 24.28 -8.62 -14.95
N ASP A 109 23.66 -9.77 -14.73
CA ASP A 109 22.27 -10.01 -15.13
C ASP A 109 21.26 -9.24 -14.27
N LEU A 110 20.06 -9.07 -14.82
CA LEU A 110 18.93 -8.46 -14.14
C LEU A 110 17.90 -9.51 -13.74
N ILE A 111 17.31 -9.32 -12.57
CA ILE A 111 16.23 -10.14 -12.01
C ILE A 111 15.03 -9.22 -11.81
N TYR A 112 13.85 -9.68 -12.21
CA TYR A 112 12.60 -8.96 -11.98
C TYR A 112 11.79 -9.62 -10.87
N ALA A 113 11.28 -8.81 -9.94
CA ALA A 113 10.44 -9.29 -8.85
C ALA A 113 9.39 -8.25 -8.44
N PHE A 114 8.34 -8.70 -7.78
CA PHE A 114 7.23 -7.89 -7.31
C PHE A 114 7.45 -7.35 -5.91
N HIS A 115 6.99 -6.14 -5.68
CA HIS A 115 6.86 -5.51 -4.37
C HIS A 115 5.42 -5.06 -4.16
N GLY A 116 4.79 -5.58 -3.11
CA GLY A 116 3.48 -5.12 -2.68
C GLY A 116 3.58 -4.08 -1.58
N SER A 117 2.77 -3.02 -1.66
CA SER A 117 2.69 -1.99 -0.63
C SER A 117 1.29 -1.37 -0.60
N ARG A 118 1.01 -0.60 0.46
CA ARG A 118 -0.21 0.22 0.54
C ARG A 118 -0.15 1.36 -0.48
N LEU A 119 -1.29 1.73 -1.05
CA LEU A 119 -1.39 2.71 -2.15
C LEU A 119 -0.72 4.05 -1.79
N GLU A 120 -0.92 4.53 -0.57
CA GLU A 120 -0.36 5.79 -0.05
C GLU A 120 1.17 5.85 -0.06
N ASN A 121 1.86 4.70 -0.08
CA ASN A 121 3.32 4.65 -0.11
C ASN A 121 3.89 4.89 -1.52
N PHE A 122 3.09 4.68 -2.58
CA PHE A 122 3.61 4.64 -3.95
C PHE A 122 4.14 5.97 -4.45
N TYR A 123 3.61 7.11 -3.97
CA TYR A 123 4.19 8.42 -4.30
C TYR A 123 5.66 8.50 -3.83
N SER A 124 5.92 8.10 -2.58
CA SER A 124 7.28 8.07 -2.03
C SER A 124 8.14 7.01 -2.72
N ILE A 125 7.61 5.82 -2.97
CA ILE A 125 8.34 4.73 -3.65
C ILE A 125 8.80 5.16 -5.05
N ILE A 126 7.96 5.87 -5.80
CA ILE A 126 8.29 6.33 -7.15
C ILE A 126 9.39 7.39 -7.12
N HIS A 127 9.28 8.40 -6.25
CA HIS A 127 10.19 9.55 -6.25
C HIS A 127 11.47 9.35 -5.43
N CYS A 128 11.41 8.52 -4.39
CA CYS A 128 12.53 8.29 -3.47
C CYS A 128 13.09 6.86 -3.57
N GLY A 129 12.46 5.95 -4.31
CA GLY A 129 12.81 4.54 -4.34
C GLY A 129 12.37 3.77 -3.10
N LEU A 130 12.61 2.45 -3.09
CA LEU A 130 12.34 1.59 -1.93
C LEU A 130 13.44 1.78 -0.89
N GLN A 131 13.08 2.33 0.27
CA GLN A 131 14.02 2.66 1.34
C GLN A 131 14.25 1.45 2.26
N CYS A 132 15.29 0.65 2.00
CA CYS A 132 15.59 -0.58 2.75
C CYS A 132 15.70 -0.38 4.26
N HIS A 133 16.15 0.80 4.73
CA HIS A 133 16.37 1.08 6.16
C HIS A 133 15.11 1.44 6.97
N LEU A 134 13.97 1.66 6.31
CA LEU A 134 12.69 1.93 6.99
C LEU A 134 11.95 0.63 7.33
N ASN A 135 12.34 -0.50 6.73
CA ASN A 135 11.75 -1.82 6.96
C ASN A 135 12.47 -2.56 8.10
N LYS A 136 12.48 -1.97 9.30
CA LYS A 136 13.25 -2.49 10.46
C LYS A 136 12.66 -3.75 11.11
N THR A 137 11.41 -4.09 10.82
CA THR A 137 10.73 -5.24 11.43
C THR A 137 10.39 -6.26 10.36
N SER A 138 11.27 -7.24 10.17
CA SER A 138 10.90 -8.39 9.35
C SER A 138 11.58 -9.66 9.80
N LEU A 139 10.84 -10.76 9.68
CA LEU A 139 11.17 -12.09 10.15
C LEU A 139 12.49 -12.60 9.56
N PHE A 140 12.88 -12.10 8.38
CA PHE A 140 14.10 -12.52 7.69
C PHE A 140 15.20 -11.46 7.67
N GLY A 141 15.20 -10.49 8.59
CA GLY A 141 16.23 -9.44 8.68
C GLY A 141 15.86 -8.11 8.02
N GLU A 142 16.80 -7.17 7.99
CA GLU A 142 16.57 -5.83 7.43
C GLU A 142 16.72 -5.84 5.89
N GLY A 143 15.80 -5.18 5.18
CA GLY A 143 15.88 -5.01 3.74
C GLY A 143 14.53 -4.77 3.06
N THR A 144 14.58 -4.60 1.75
CA THR A 144 13.39 -4.57 0.90
C THR A 144 13.00 -5.97 0.49
N TYR A 145 11.77 -6.33 0.83
CA TYR A 145 11.16 -7.62 0.52
C TYR A 145 10.51 -7.59 -0.85
N LEU A 146 10.97 -8.49 -1.72
CA LEU A 146 10.46 -8.70 -3.07
C LEU A 146 10.07 -10.17 -3.22
N THR A 147 9.22 -10.48 -4.19
CA THR A 147 8.79 -11.85 -4.47
C THR A 147 8.68 -12.11 -5.96
N SER A 148 8.99 -13.32 -6.40
CA SER A 148 8.73 -13.75 -7.78
C SER A 148 7.25 -14.05 -8.06
N ASP A 149 6.41 -14.14 -7.02
CA ASP A 149 5.00 -14.52 -7.16
C ASP A 149 4.08 -13.29 -7.00
N LEU A 150 3.44 -12.89 -8.10
CA LEU A 150 2.49 -11.77 -8.11
C LEU A 150 1.35 -11.96 -7.09
N SER A 151 0.87 -13.20 -6.89
CA SER A 151 -0.23 -13.50 -5.97
C SER A 151 0.14 -13.15 -4.54
N LEU A 152 1.41 -13.34 -4.19
CA LEU A 152 1.95 -13.04 -2.87
C LEU A 152 2.13 -11.53 -2.68
N ALA A 153 2.62 -10.82 -3.70
CA ALA A 153 2.72 -9.36 -3.68
C ALA A 153 1.35 -8.67 -3.55
N LEU A 154 0.30 -9.25 -4.15
CA LEU A 154 -1.07 -8.75 -4.04
C LEU A 154 -1.60 -8.81 -2.60
N LEU A 155 -1.19 -9.78 -1.78
CA LEU A 155 -1.58 -9.84 -0.36
C LEU A 155 -1.06 -8.64 0.45
N TYR A 156 0.08 -8.08 0.04
CA TYR A 156 0.67 -6.88 0.64
C TYR A 156 0.19 -5.58 -0.02
N SER A 157 -0.71 -5.67 -1.00
CA SER A 157 -1.21 -4.53 -1.78
C SER A 157 -2.73 -4.37 -1.62
N PRO A 158 -3.22 -4.02 -0.42
CA PRO A 158 -4.65 -3.81 -0.22
C PRO A 158 -5.17 -2.64 -1.05
N HIS A 159 -6.46 -2.65 -1.33
CA HIS A 159 -7.12 -1.52 -1.97
C HIS A 159 -7.10 -0.30 -1.04
N GLY A 160 -6.63 0.83 -1.55
CA GLY A 160 -6.59 2.12 -0.88
C GLY A 160 -7.45 3.16 -1.60
N ASN A 161 -7.82 4.22 -0.89
CA ASN A 161 -8.52 5.35 -1.48
C ASN A 161 -7.52 6.19 -2.29
N GLY A 162 -7.77 6.32 -3.59
CA GLY A 162 -7.05 7.21 -4.49
C GLY A 162 -7.79 8.54 -4.66
N TRP A 163 -7.56 9.18 -5.81
CA TRP A 163 -8.27 10.40 -6.17
C TRP A 163 -9.69 10.09 -6.68
N HIS A 164 -10.71 10.67 -6.03
CA HIS A 164 -12.11 10.38 -6.34
C HIS A 164 -12.52 10.67 -7.79
N GLN A 165 -11.89 11.67 -8.42
CA GLN A 165 -12.19 12.06 -9.80
C GLN A 165 -11.22 11.43 -10.82
N SER A 166 -10.42 10.44 -10.39
CA SER A 166 -9.48 9.73 -11.25
C SER A 166 -10.20 8.90 -12.31
N ILE A 167 -9.65 8.91 -13.52
CA ILE A 167 -10.08 8.03 -14.63
C ILE A 167 -9.85 6.55 -14.28
N LEU A 168 -8.85 6.27 -13.42
CA LEU A 168 -8.53 4.91 -12.99
C LEU A 168 -9.54 4.37 -11.97
N GLY A 169 -10.40 5.23 -11.42
CA GLY A 169 -11.32 4.91 -10.33
C GLY A 169 -10.84 5.42 -8.96
N PRO A 170 -11.76 5.52 -7.98
CA PRO A 170 -11.49 6.11 -6.68
C PRO A 170 -10.78 5.17 -5.71
N VAL A 171 -10.76 3.86 -5.97
CA VAL A 171 -10.19 2.84 -5.10
C VAL A 171 -9.26 1.95 -5.91
N LEU A 172 -7.99 1.93 -5.54
CA LEU A 172 -6.91 1.32 -6.30
C LEU A 172 -6.05 0.42 -5.41
N SER A 173 -5.58 -0.69 -5.96
CA SER A 173 -4.45 -1.45 -5.44
C SER A 173 -3.28 -1.33 -6.42
N CYS A 174 -2.06 -1.27 -5.90
CA CYS A 174 -0.86 -1.10 -6.72
C CYS A 174 0.24 -2.08 -6.31
N VAL A 175 0.89 -2.71 -7.29
CA VAL A 175 2.06 -3.57 -7.13
C VAL A 175 3.18 -3.01 -7.97
N ALA A 176 4.38 -2.86 -7.40
CA ALA A 176 5.57 -2.47 -8.13
C ALA A 176 6.28 -3.70 -8.70
N VAL A 177 6.78 -3.61 -9.92
CA VAL A 177 7.75 -4.55 -10.49
C VAL A 177 9.12 -3.88 -10.43
N CYS A 178 10.04 -4.51 -9.72
CA CYS A 178 11.37 -4.01 -9.50
C CYS A 178 12.36 -4.73 -10.41
N GLU A 179 13.28 -3.95 -10.98
CA GLU A 179 14.45 -4.42 -11.69
C GLU A 179 15.62 -4.46 -10.70
N ILE A 180 16.22 -5.63 -10.53
CA ILE A 180 17.23 -5.92 -9.51
C ILE A 180 18.51 -6.39 -10.21
N ILE A 181 19.66 -5.86 -9.82
CA ILE A 181 20.96 -6.33 -10.28
C ILE A 181 21.32 -7.61 -9.52
N ASP A 182 21.70 -8.68 -10.23
CA ASP A 182 22.12 -9.95 -9.60
C ASP A 182 23.47 -9.77 -8.88
N HIS A 183 23.41 -9.38 -7.61
CA HIS A 183 24.55 -9.10 -6.75
C HIS A 183 24.54 -10.06 -5.53
N PRO A 184 25.71 -10.40 -4.94
CA PRO A 184 25.77 -11.17 -3.70
C PRO A 184 25.04 -10.52 -2.50
N ASP A 185 24.75 -9.22 -2.54
CA ASP A 185 23.96 -8.52 -1.52
C ASP A 185 22.45 -8.77 -1.64
N VAL A 186 22.00 -9.29 -2.78
CA VAL A 186 20.63 -9.78 -2.97
C VAL A 186 20.54 -11.18 -2.37
N LYS A 187 19.83 -11.31 -1.25
CA LYS A 187 19.64 -12.59 -0.55
C LYS A 187 18.43 -13.30 -1.12
N CYS A 188 18.65 -14.52 -1.59
CA CYS A 188 17.67 -15.33 -2.29
C CYS A 188 18.05 -16.81 -2.22
N GLN A 189 17.06 -17.69 -2.29
CA GLN A 189 17.27 -19.11 -2.55
C GLN A 189 16.94 -19.38 -4.02
N VAL A 190 17.85 -19.00 -4.92
CA VAL A 190 17.71 -19.32 -6.35
C VAL A 190 18.16 -20.76 -6.57
N LYS A 191 17.37 -21.52 -7.36
CA LYS A 191 17.83 -22.80 -7.92
C LYS A 191 18.96 -22.51 -8.91
N GLY A 192 20.15 -23.06 -8.69
CA GLY A 192 21.28 -22.83 -9.61
C GLY A 192 20.95 -23.29 -11.03
N LYS A 193 21.34 -22.49 -12.03
CA LYS A 193 21.11 -22.81 -13.45
C LYS A 193 21.90 -24.04 -13.91
N ASP A 194 23.04 -24.37 -13.28
CA ASP A 194 23.97 -25.40 -13.79
C ASP A 194 24.17 -26.63 -12.90
N ALA A 195 23.48 -26.71 -11.77
CA ALA A 195 23.41 -27.92 -10.96
C ALA A 195 22.12 -27.87 -10.16
N GLY A 196 21.37 -28.96 -10.09
CA GLY A 196 20.09 -29.06 -9.36
C GLY A 196 20.16 -28.84 -7.84
N GLY A 197 21.20 -28.17 -7.32
CA GLY A 197 21.33 -27.69 -5.96
C GLY A 197 20.84 -26.25 -5.78
N ILE A 198 20.17 -26.01 -4.66
CA ILE A 198 19.83 -24.67 -4.18
C ILE A 198 21.14 -23.96 -3.79
N ASP A 199 21.42 -22.76 -4.32
CA ASP A 199 22.58 -21.98 -3.88
C ASP A 199 22.33 -21.42 -2.47
N ARG A 200 22.67 -22.22 -1.46
CA ARG A 200 22.45 -21.88 -0.04
C ARG A 200 23.33 -20.73 0.44
N ARG A 201 24.31 -20.27 -0.36
CA ARG A 201 25.25 -19.19 0.01
C ARG A 201 24.56 -17.82 0.16
N ARG A 202 23.41 -17.62 -0.49
CA ARG A 202 22.62 -16.38 -0.44
C ARG A 202 21.30 -16.50 0.34
N ALA A 203 21.08 -17.63 1.02
CA ALA A 203 19.80 -17.95 1.64
C ALA A 203 19.50 -17.17 2.94
N ARG A 204 20.52 -16.60 3.59
CA ARG A 204 20.37 -15.99 4.93
C ARG A 204 20.81 -14.53 4.95
N VAL A 205 19.95 -13.67 5.48
CA VAL A 205 20.23 -12.26 5.79
C VAL A 205 20.89 -12.17 7.17
N ARG A 206 21.80 -11.22 7.37
CA ARG A 206 22.38 -10.95 8.70
C ARG A 206 21.25 -10.53 9.65
N ASN A 207 21.21 -11.10 10.86
CA ASN A 207 20.17 -10.88 11.87
C ASN A 207 18.76 -11.39 11.53
N SER A 208 18.64 -12.39 10.66
CA SER A 208 17.37 -13.11 10.47
C SER A 208 17.00 -13.96 11.70
N GLU A 209 15.89 -13.65 12.36
CA GLU A 209 15.31 -14.45 13.45
C GLU A 209 14.55 -15.69 12.92
N GLY A 210 14.00 -15.60 11.71
CA GLY A 210 13.16 -16.62 11.08
C GLY A 210 13.89 -17.65 10.20
N GLY A 211 15.22 -17.65 10.21
CA GLY A 211 16.03 -18.61 9.44
C GLY A 211 16.27 -18.18 7.98
N ASP A 212 16.24 -19.13 7.06
CA ASP A 212 16.52 -18.87 5.64
C ASP A 212 15.33 -18.21 4.92
N VAL A 213 15.59 -17.32 3.96
CA VAL A 213 14.57 -16.67 3.12
C VAL A 213 13.89 -17.72 2.24
N PRO A 214 12.54 -17.83 2.22
CA PRO A 214 11.86 -18.82 1.40
C PRO A 214 12.12 -18.61 -0.10
N GLN A 215 12.06 -19.69 -0.90
CA GLN A 215 12.42 -19.69 -2.33
C GLN A 215 11.70 -18.66 -3.21
N LYS A 216 10.55 -18.15 -2.77
CA LYS A 216 9.76 -17.14 -3.52
C LYS A 216 10.10 -15.70 -3.15
N TYR A 217 10.98 -15.46 -2.19
CA TYR A 217 11.33 -14.12 -1.70
C TYR A 217 12.77 -13.75 -2.03
N PHE A 218 12.97 -12.47 -2.28
CA PHE A 218 14.27 -11.83 -2.40
C PHE A 218 14.33 -10.72 -1.34
N VAL A 219 15.45 -10.64 -0.63
CA VAL A 219 15.72 -9.55 0.30
C VAL A 219 16.91 -8.76 -0.23
N VAL A 220 16.66 -7.50 -0.59
CA VAL A 220 17.69 -6.58 -1.06
C VAL A 220 18.04 -5.63 0.08
N THR A 221 19.31 -5.54 0.43
CA THR A 221 19.79 -4.66 1.52
C THR A 221 20.30 -3.31 1.01
N ASN A 222 20.77 -3.25 -0.24
CA ASN A 222 21.30 -2.04 -0.85
C ASN A 222 20.31 -1.45 -1.86
N ASN A 223 19.83 -0.23 -1.60
CA ASN A 223 18.89 0.50 -2.46
C ASN A 223 19.42 0.75 -3.88
N GLN A 224 20.75 0.77 -4.08
CA GLN A 224 21.35 1.04 -5.40
C GLN A 224 21.22 -0.14 -6.37
N LEU A 225 20.95 -1.34 -5.85
CA LEU A 225 20.85 -2.56 -6.65
C LEU A 225 19.45 -2.79 -7.20
N LEU A 226 18.48 -1.94 -6.87
CA LEU A 226 17.10 -2.13 -7.26
C LEU A 226 16.47 -0.79 -7.67
N ARG A 227 15.59 -0.84 -8.66
CA ARG A 227 14.71 0.30 -9.01
C ARG A 227 13.34 -0.21 -9.43
N VAL A 228 12.33 0.63 -9.28
CA VAL A 228 10.97 0.29 -9.73
C VAL A 228 10.88 0.56 -11.23
N LYS A 229 10.55 -0.46 -12.01
CA LYS A 229 10.47 -0.34 -13.47
C LYS A 229 9.03 -0.28 -13.96
N TYR A 230 8.13 -1.06 -13.37
CA TYR A 230 6.71 -1.09 -13.75
C TYR A 230 5.78 -0.96 -12.55
N LEU A 231 4.56 -0.47 -12.79
CA LEU A 231 3.48 -0.38 -11.82
C LEU A 231 2.25 -1.09 -12.38
N LEU A 232 1.77 -2.08 -11.65
CA LEU A 232 0.54 -2.82 -11.91
C LEU A 232 -0.56 -2.18 -11.06
N ILE A 233 -1.61 -1.66 -11.69
CA ILE A 233 -2.74 -1.04 -10.99
C ILE A 233 -4.01 -1.86 -11.20
N TYR A 234 -4.65 -2.15 -10.07
CA TYR A 234 -5.90 -2.87 -9.97
C TYR A 234 -6.97 -1.88 -9.52
N SER A 235 -8.00 -1.71 -10.33
CA SER A 235 -9.11 -0.82 -10.02
C SER A 235 -10.28 -1.62 -9.46
N GLU A 236 -10.81 -1.18 -8.32
CA GLU A 236 -12.01 -1.79 -7.79
C GLU A 236 -13.21 -1.38 -8.65
N LYS A 237 -13.61 -2.26 -9.58
CA LYS A 237 -14.79 -2.04 -10.42
C LYS A 237 -16.03 -1.86 -9.54
N LEU A 238 -16.76 -0.77 -9.76
CA LEU A 238 -17.92 -0.37 -8.97
C LEU A 238 -18.98 -1.48 -8.78
N HIS A 239 -19.08 -2.42 -9.73
CA HIS A 239 -19.98 -3.57 -9.67
C HIS A 239 -19.61 -4.63 -8.62
N ARG A 240 -18.38 -4.63 -8.10
CA ARG A 240 -17.95 -5.50 -7.00
C ARG A 240 -18.17 -4.90 -5.61
N ARG A 241 -18.74 -3.69 -5.53
CA ARG A 241 -19.36 -3.22 -4.29
C ARG A 241 -20.51 -4.16 -3.95
N ARG A 242 -20.25 -5.20 -3.17
CA ARG A 242 -21.17 -5.49 -2.07
C ARG A 242 -21.31 -4.14 -1.36
N PRO A 243 -22.52 -3.60 -1.17
CA PRO A 243 -22.66 -2.43 -0.34
C PRO A 243 -22.07 -2.85 1.01
N THR A 244 -20.84 -2.41 1.30
CA THR A 244 -20.41 -2.27 2.67
C THR A 244 -21.40 -1.26 3.18
N LYS A 245 -22.49 -1.76 3.80
CA LYS A 245 -23.43 -0.94 4.54
C LYS A 245 -22.54 0.03 5.27
N GLN A 246 -22.72 1.34 5.02
CA GLN A 246 -22.05 2.33 5.85
C GLN A 246 -22.17 1.82 7.28
N PRO A 247 -21.06 1.69 8.03
CA PRO A 247 -21.14 1.15 9.37
C PRO A 247 -22.25 1.94 10.04
N SER A 248 -23.32 1.23 10.42
CA SER A 248 -24.45 1.89 11.07
C SER A 248 -23.87 2.70 12.23
N TRP A 249 -24.51 3.80 12.61
CA TRP A 249 -24.01 4.63 13.71
C TRP A 249 -23.60 3.79 14.95
N ILE A 250 -24.31 2.68 15.19
CA ILE A 250 -23.99 1.62 16.16
C ILE A 250 -22.61 0.97 15.97
N SER A 251 -22.19 0.64 14.75
CA SER A 251 -20.87 0.05 14.48
C SER A 251 -19.73 1.05 14.64
N ARG A 252 -19.98 2.33 14.39
CA ARG A 252 -18.99 3.40 14.59
C ARG A 252 -18.81 3.74 16.08
N HIS A 253 -19.86 3.54 16.88
CA HIS A 253 -19.87 3.76 18.32
C HIS A 253 -20.04 2.45 19.12
N SER A 254 -19.52 1.33 18.60
CA SER A 254 -19.73 -0.01 19.16
C SER A 254 -19.33 -0.10 20.65
N PHE A 255 -18.25 0.59 21.03
CA PHE A 255 -17.80 0.68 22.42
C PHE A 255 -18.83 1.35 23.33
N ILE A 256 -19.41 2.48 22.91
CA ILE A 256 -20.41 3.23 23.68
C ILE A 256 -21.71 2.41 23.78
N VAL A 257 -22.12 1.78 22.68
CA VAL A 257 -23.32 0.93 22.64
C VAL A 257 -23.17 -0.26 23.59
N MET A 258 -22.01 -0.92 23.60
CA MET A 258 -21.72 -2.03 24.52
C MET A 258 -21.70 -1.57 25.98
N MET A 259 -21.15 -0.39 26.27
CA MET A 259 -21.17 0.19 27.62
C MET A 259 -22.58 0.50 28.11
N MET A 260 -23.42 1.10 27.26
CA MET A 260 -24.81 1.40 27.60
C MET A 260 -25.64 0.13 27.79
N LEU A 261 -25.45 -0.89 26.94
CA LEU A 261 -26.11 -2.19 27.09
C LEU A 261 -25.73 -2.87 28.40
N TYR A 262 -24.44 -2.83 28.76
CA TYR A 262 -23.95 -3.39 30.01
C TYR A 262 -24.55 -2.67 31.23
N LEU A 263 -24.63 -1.33 31.20
CA LEU A 263 -25.25 -0.56 32.28
C LEU A 263 -26.74 -0.88 32.43
N LEU A 264 -27.47 -1.01 31.32
CA LEU A 264 -28.89 -1.42 31.33
C LEU A 264 -29.08 -2.82 31.91
N LEU A 265 -28.17 -3.75 31.61
CA LEU A 265 -28.20 -5.10 32.18
C LEU A 265 -28.01 -5.07 33.70
N LEU A 266 -27.07 -4.26 34.21
CA LEU A 266 -26.87 -4.08 35.65
C LEU A 266 -28.09 -3.47 36.34
N ILE A 267 -28.74 -2.48 35.70
CA ILE A 267 -29.97 -1.87 36.22
C ILE A 267 -31.11 -2.90 36.23
N ALA A 268 -31.26 -3.71 35.18
CA ALA A 268 -32.29 -4.75 35.10
C ALA A 268 -32.09 -5.82 36.18
N ILE A 269 -30.85 -6.28 36.40
CA ILE A 269 -30.52 -7.23 37.48
C ILE A 269 -30.81 -6.59 38.84
N GLY A 270 -30.43 -5.32 39.05
CA GLY A 270 -30.71 -4.58 40.26
C GLY A 270 -32.22 -4.40 40.52
N ALA A 271 -33.00 -4.13 39.48
CA ALA A 271 -34.45 -4.03 39.56
C ALA A 271 -35.10 -5.39 39.88
N CYS A 272 -34.71 -6.46 39.18
CA CYS A 272 -35.22 -7.81 39.43
C CYS A 272 -34.88 -8.36 40.83
N ASN A 273 -33.75 -7.92 41.40
CA ASN A 273 -33.33 -8.30 42.75
C ASN A 273 -33.87 -7.34 43.85
N SER A 274 -34.60 -6.29 43.46
CA SER A 274 -35.19 -5.36 44.42
C SER A 274 -36.52 -5.92 44.96
N PRO A 275 -36.70 -6.01 46.29
CA PRO A 275 -37.92 -6.55 46.90
C PRO A 275 -39.16 -5.69 46.58
N THR A 276 -38.99 -4.39 46.33
CA THR A 276 -40.09 -3.50 45.91
C THR A 276 -40.57 -3.81 44.50
N PHE A 277 -39.67 -4.13 43.56
CA PHE A 277 -40.05 -4.48 42.19
C PHE A 277 -40.75 -5.83 42.13
N GLN A 278 -40.25 -6.83 42.87
CA GLN A 278 -40.92 -8.13 43.00
C GLN A 278 -42.32 -8.00 43.62
N TYR A 279 -42.49 -7.13 44.61
CA TYR A 279 -43.80 -6.84 45.22
C TYR A 279 -44.80 -6.26 44.20
N TYR A 280 -44.41 -5.25 43.41
CA TYR A 280 -45.29 -4.68 42.39
C TYR A 280 -45.54 -5.64 41.22
N TRP A 281 -44.54 -6.44 40.83
CA TRP A 281 -44.68 -7.42 39.75
C TRP A 281 -45.63 -8.56 40.11
N ASN A 282 -45.52 -9.10 41.32
CA ASN A 282 -46.43 -10.14 41.82
C ASN A 282 -47.86 -9.60 41.95
N ARG A 283 -48.04 -8.37 42.44
CA ARG A 283 -49.35 -7.70 42.51
C ARG A 283 -49.97 -7.47 41.12
N PHE A 284 -49.16 -7.14 40.11
CA PHE A 284 -49.64 -6.97 38.74
C PHE A 284 -50.05 -8.30 38.09
N LEU A 285 -49.34 -9.39 38.39
CA LEU A 285 -49.69 -10.74 37.93
C LEU A 285 -50.92 -11.31 38.65
N GLU A 286 -51.08 -11.03 39.96
CA GLU A 286 -52.28 -11.40 40.72
C GLU A 286 -53.52 -10.63 40.27
N SER A 287 -53.39 -9.36 39.89
CA SER A 287 -54.49 -8.55 39.35
C SER A 287 -55.03 -9.05 38.00
N LYS A 288 -54.33 -9.97 37.32
CA LYS A 288 -54.73 -10.54 36.02
C LYS A 288 -55.29 -11.97 36.12
N ARG A 289 -55.43 -12.51 37.32
CA ARG A 289 -56.03 -13.83 37.57
C ARG A 289 -57.44 -13.67 38.13
#